data_AF-A0AAD7JZ95-F1
#
_entry.id   AF-A0AAD7JZ95-F1
#
_cell.length_a   1.000
_cell.length_b   1.000
_cell.length_c   1.000
_cell.angle_alpha   90.00
_cell.angle_beta   90.00
_cell.angle_gamma   90.00
#
_symmetry.space_group_name_H-M   'P 1'
#
loop_
_entity.id
_entity.type
_entity.pdbx_description
1 polymer ?
#
loop_
_entity_poly.entity_id
_entity_poly.type
_entity_poly.pdbx_seq_one_letter_code
_entity_poly.pdbx_strand_id
1 'polypeptide(L)'
;MRLPQELLEEIIGHLDLSRNFDHETSKTLRSCALVSRALARPSQMALFCRISSRDYFGDNYEFCEHFLALLSSSPHLVGYTRTLDIGLPYKGDLTLHILAAVTQLHTLIMRNSYSRIPFPHDSSVFALPTLRRVELNYFHFLRPQELHSALIKAISLEELVLFDIRCLDETENTTFPAIDEQVGSDGGPRLKSLVLNRVRCGQHLVEALDIRHLESLTLSA
;
A
#
# COMPACT_ATOMS: atom_id res chain seq x y z
N MET A 1 -6.17 -37.93 18.68
CA MET A 1 -6.69 -36.58 18.95
C MET A 1 -6.28 -35.66 17.80
N ARG A 2 -7.18 -34.80 17.30
CA ARG A 2 -6.83 -33.78 16.30
C ARG A 2 -6.72 -32.44 17.01
N LEU A 3 -5.68 -31.67 16.71
CA LEU A 3 -5.54 -30.31 17.24
C LEU A 3 -6.65 -29.43 16.64
N PRO A 4 -7.32 -28.57 17.42
CA PRO A 4 -8.22 -27.54 16.91
C PRO A 4 -7.56 -26.64 15.87
N GLN A 5 -8.35 -26.14 14.92
CA GLN A 5 -7.84 -25.35 13.79
C GLN A 5 -7.29 -23.99 14.25
N GLU A 6 -7.90 -23.41 15.28
CA GLU A 6 -7.53 -22.14 15.88
C GLU A 6 -6.12 -22.19 16.46
N LEU A 7 -5.77 -23.32 17.11
CA LEU A 7 -4.42 -23.53 17.64
C LEU A 7 -3.39 -23.75 16.53
N LEU A 8 -3.77 -24.37 15.41
CA LEU A 8 -2.89 -24.48 14.25
C LEU A 8 -2.63 -23.12 13.62
N GLU A 9 -3.66 -22.29 13.50
CA GLU A 9 -3.55 -20.90 13.03
C GLU A 9 -2.64 -20.07 13.93
N GLU A 10 -2.75 -20.22 15.25
CA GLU A 10 -1.89 -19.55 16.23
C GLU A 10 -0.44 -20.02 16.14
N ILE A 11 -0.19 -21.33 16.06
CA ILE A 11 1.17 -21.89 15.91
C ILE A 11 1.83 -21.37 14.63
N ILE A 12 1.10 -21.38 13.51
CA ILE A 12 1.61 -20.87 12.24
C ILE A 12 1.83 -19.35 12.31
N GLY A 13 0.93 -18.61 12.98
CA GLY A 13 1.07 -17.18 13.22
C GLY A 13 2.34 -16.83 13.99
N HIS A 14 2.77 -17.68 14.92
CA HIS A 14 4.05 -17.48 15.63
C HIS A 14 5.30 -17.63 14.76
N LEU A 15 5.22 -18.37 13.65
CA LEU A 15 6.31 -18.43 12.67
C LEU A 15 6.44 -17.11 11.89
N ASP A 16 5.34 -16.38 11.69
CA ASP A 16 5.26 -15.12 10.93
C ASP A 16 5.72 -13.89 11.74
N LEU A 17 5.77 -13.98 13.08
CA LEU A 17 6.10 -12.85 13.97
C LEU A 17 7.59 -12.47 14.03
N SER A 18 8.47 -13.20 13.32
CA SER A 18 9.82 -12.73 13.08
C SER A 18 9.75 -11.46 12.22
N ARG A 19 10.07 -10.30 12.82
CA ARG A 19 10.13 -8.99 12.15
C ARG A 19 10.98 -8.97 10.86
N ASN A 20 11.75 -10.03 10.63
CA ASN A 20 12.34 -10.35 9.35
C ASN A 20 11.60 -11.58 8.82
N PHE A 21 10.69 -11.37 7.86
CA PHE A 21 10.15 -12.45 7.03
C PHE A 21 11.30 -13.00 6.19
N ASP A 22 12.12 -13.83 6.81
CA ASP A 22 13.33 -14.35 6.23
C ASP A 22 13.02 -15.54 5.31
N HIS A 23 13.99 -15.86 4.47
CA HIS A 23 13.84 -16.90 3.48
C HIS A 23 13.54 -18.28 4.10
N GLU A 24 14.00 -18.51 5.34
CA GLU A 24 13.78 -19.76 6.07
C GLU A 24 12.36 -19.87 6.62
N THR A 25 11.77 -18.78 7.10
CA THR A 25 10.35 -18.72 7.47
C THR A 25 9.47 -19.03 6.27
N SER A 26 9.73 -18.43 5.11
CA SER A 26 8.96 -18.71 3.88
C SER A 26 9.06 -20.18 3.46
N LYS A 27 10.25 -20.79 3.50
CA LYS A 27 10.43 -22.23 3.23
C LYS A 27 9.64 -23.10 4.20
N THR A 28 9.68 -22.75 5.48
CA THR A 28 8.98 -23.50 6.54
C THR A 28 7.48 -23.47 6.30
N LEU A 29 6.90 -22.30 6.05
CA LEU A 29 5.47 -22.16 5.75
C LEU A 29 5.07 -22.89 4.47
N ARG A 30 5.90 -22.85 3.41
CA ARG A 30 5.66 -23.63 2.19
C ARG A 30 5.66 -25.14 2.48
N SER A 31 6.59 -25.60 3.32
CA SER A 31 6.66 -26.99 3.74
C SER A 31 5.41 -27.38 4.54
N CYS A 32 5.00 -26.57 5.50
CA CYS A 32 3.76 -26.78 6.27
C CYS A 32 2.53 -26.86 5.36
N ALA A 33 2.45 -26.01 4.33
CA ALA A 33 1.34 -26.02 3.39
C ALA A 33 1.22 -27.33 2.59
N LEU A 34 2.34 -28.02 2.37
CA LEU A 34 2.42 -29.29 1.62
C LEU A 34 2.20 -30.53 2.49
N VAL A 35 2.43 -30.43 3.81
CA VAL A 35 2.34 -31.58 4.74
C VAL A 35 0.90 -32.06 4.93
N SER A 36 -0.07 -31.15 5.07
CA SER A 36 -1.47 -31.54 5.27
C SER A 36 -2.46 -30.45 4.88
N ARG A 37 -3.70 -30.86 4.55
CA ARG A 37 -4.80 -29.92 4.28
C ARG A 37 -5.14 -29.02 5.47
N ALA A 38 -4.95 -29.50 6.69
CA ALA A 38 -5.21 -28.71 7.90
C ALA A 38 -4.22 -27.55 8.07
N LEU A 39 -2.98 -27.74 7.60
CA LEU A 39 -1.91 -26.73 7.62
C LEU A 39 -1.87 -25.88 6.35
N ALA A 40 -2.44 -26.35 5.25
CA ALA A 40 -2.45 -25.65 3.96
C ALA A 40 -2.98 -24.21 4.09
N ARG A 41 -4.21 -24.05 4.59
CA ARG A 41 -4.86 -22.75 4.74
C ARG A 41 -4.11 -21.78 5.66
N PRO A 42 -3.79 -22.12 6.93
CA PRO A 42 -3.08 -21.19 7.81
C PRO A 42 -1.70 -20.81 7.27
N SER A 43 -0.99 -21.76 6.67
CA SER A 43 0.33 -21.49 6.09
C SER A 43 0.26 -20.58 4.86
N GLN A 44 -0.73 -20.79 3.98
CA GLN A 44 -1.00 -19.90 2.85
C GLN A 44 -1.42 -18.52 3.33
N MET A 45 -2.28 -18.43 4.34
CA MET A 45 -2.71 -17.16 4.90
C MET A 45 -1.51 -16.36 5.43
N ALA A 46 -0.58 -16.99 6.15
CA ALA A 46 0.66 -16.36 6.60
C ALA A 46 1.55 -15.93 5.42
N LEU A 47 1.81 -16.84 4.46
CA LEU A 47 2.64 -16.56 3.27
C LEU A 47 2.13 -15.38 2.43
N PHE A 48 0.81 -15.28 2.28
CA PHE A 48 0.16 -14.29 1.42
C PHE A 48 -0.34 -13.05 2.18
N CYS A 49 -0.17 -13.01 3.51
CA CYS A 49 -0.52 -11.86 4.35
C CYS A 49 0.27 -10.61 3.96
N ARG A 50 1.56 -10.80 3.68
CA ARG A 50 2.49 -9.75 3.25
C ARG A 50 3.12 -10.13 1.92
N ILE A 51 2.78 -9.36 0.89
CA ILE A 51 3.37 -9.50 -0.44
C ILE A 51 4.26 -8.30 -0.72
N SER A 52 5.50 -8.58 -1.09
CA SER A 52 6.52 -7.58 -1.39
C SER A 52 7.22 -7.95 -2.69
N SER A 53 7.28 -7.02 -3.65
CA SER A 53 8.00 -7.27 -4.89
C SER A 53 9.50 -7.51 -4.64
N ARG A 54 10.07 -6.88 -3.61
CA ARG A 54 11.48 -7.06 -3.21
C ARG A 54 11.75 -8.48 -2.73
N ASP A 55 10.87 -9.01 -1.89
CA ASP A 55 11.11 -10.28 -1.19
C ASP A 55 10.94 -11.49 -2.11
N TYR A 56 10.04 -11.38 -3.10
CA TYR A 56 9.68 -12.49 -3.98
C TYR A 56 10.43 -12.50 -5.32
N PHE A 57 10.84 -11.35 -5.85
CA PHE A 57 11.38 -11.26 -7.20
C PHE A 57 12.65 -10.43 -7.33
N GLY A 58 13.17 -9.80 -6.27
CA GLY A 58 14.33 -8.91 -6.38
C GLY A 58 14.05 -7.72 -7.32
N ASP A 59 15.06 -7.26 -8.08
CA ASP A 59 14.91 -6.18 -9.08
C ASP A 59 14.19 -6.64 -10.37
N ASN A 60 13.51 -7.79 -10.34
CA ASN A 60 12.98 -8.42 -11.54
C ASN A 60 11.61 -7.82 -11.94
N TYR A 61 11.51 -7.45 -13.21
CA TYR A 61 10.45 -6.62 -13.79
C TYR A 61 9.09 -7.32 -13.95
N GLU A 62 9.01 -8.60 -13.60
CA GLU A 62 7.87 -9.48 -13.89
C GLU A 62 6.95 -9.72 -12.68
N PHE A 63 7.23 -9.10 -11.52
CA PHE A 63 6.40 -9.27 -10.32
C PHE A 63 4.92 -9.09 -10.60
N CYS A 64 4.53 -7.99 -11.27
CA CYS A 64 3.12 -7.70 -11.50
C CYS A 64 2.45 -8.74 -12.41
N GLU A 65 3.16 -9.28 -13.40
CA GLU A 65 2.64 -10.29 -14.31
C GLU A 65 2.43 -11.62 -13.59
N HIS A 66 3.45 -12.07 -12.85
CA HIS A 66 3.38 -13.30 -12.08
C HIS A 66 2.35 -13.24 -10.97
N PHE A 67 2.28 -12.12 -10.25
CA PHE A 67 1.32 -11.95 -9.19
C PHE A 67 -0.10 -11.90 -9.74
N LEU A 68 -0.35 -11.17 -10.84
CA LEU A 68 -1.67 -11.15 -11.46
C LEU A 68 -2.08 -12.53 -12.00
N ALA A 69 -1.16 -13.27 -12.61
CA ALA A 69 -1.41 -14.65 -13.03
C ALA A 69 -1.74 -15.56 -11.83
N LEU A 70 -1.04 -15.38 -10.71
CA LEU A 70 -1.33 -16.10 -9.47
C LEU A 70 -2.73 -15.77 -8.94
N LEU A 71 -3.08 -14.48 -8.83
CA LEU A 71 -4.40 -14.05 -8.38
C LEU A 71 -5.52 -14.58 -9.30
N SER A 72 -5.25 -14.66 -10.61
CA SER A 72 -6.19 -15.21 -11.59
C SER A 72 -6.39 -16.72 -11.41
N SER A 73 -5.30 -17.47 -11.15
CA SER A 73 -5.36 -18.93 -10.94
C SER A 73 -5.86 -19.33 -9.56
N SER A 74 -5.63 -18.48 -8.55
CA SER A 74 -5.87 -18.75 -7.13
C SER A 74 -6.55 -17.55 -6.46
N PRO A 75 -7.81 -17.24 -6.83
CA PRO A 75 -8.49 -16.01 -6.41
C PRO A 75 -8.75 -15.92 -4.90
N HIS A 76 -8.77 -17.06 -4.19
CA HIS A 76 -8.93 -17.09 -2.74
C HIS A 76 -7.76 -16.44 -1.99
N LEU A 77 -6.56 -16.38 -2.58
CA LEU A 77 -5.36 -15.78 -1.97
C LEU A 77 -5.49 -14.26 -1.82
N VAL A 78 -6.30 -13.63 -2.67
CA VAL A 78 -6.61 -12.19 -2.62
C VAL A 78 -7.11 -11.78 -1.24
N GLY A 79 -7.92 -12.63 -0.61
CA GLY A 79 -8.51 -12.36 0.72
C GLY A 79 -7.50 -12.40 1.87
N TYR A 80 -6.30 -12.93 1.65
CA TYR A 80 -5.26 -13.03 2.67
C TYR A 80 -4.35 -11.82 2.70
N THR A 81 -4.18 -11.10 1.58
CA THR A 81 -3.23 -9.99 1.49
C THR A 81 -3.66 -8.77 2.31
N ARG A 82 -2.88 -8.47 3.36
CA ARG A 82 -3.04 -7.34 4.27
C ARG A 82 -2.00 -6.26 4.01
N THR A 83 -0.78 -6.65 3.66
CA THR A 83 0.30 -5.73 3.31
C THR A 83 0.73 -6.00 1.88
N LEU A 84 0.74 -4.94 1.06
CA LEU A 84 1.16 -5.00 -0.32
C LEU A 84 2.24 -3.95 -0.54
N ASP A 85 3.43 -4.42 -0.86
CA ASP A 85 4.61 -3.63 -1.13
C ASP A 85 5.03 -3.82 -2.60
N ILE A 86 4.84 -2.76 -3.39
CA ILE A 86 5.10 -2.76 -4.83
C ILE A 86 6.22 -1.77 -5.12
N GLY A 87 7.41 -2.32 -5.39
CA GLY A 87 8.53 -1.63 -6.02
C GLY A 87 8.48 -1.74 -7.55
N LEU A 88 8.80 -0.63 -8.21
CA LEU A 88 8.60 -0.39 -9.64
C LEU A 88 9.90 -0.57 -10.45
N PRO A 89 9.80 -0.78 -11.78
CA PRO A 89 9.02 0.07 -12.68
C PRO A 89 7.56 -0.35 -12.79
N TYR A 90 6.72 0.67 -12.92
CA TYR A 90 5.28 0.56 -12.94
C TYR A 90 4.83 0.24 -14.34
N LYS A 91 4.34 -0.99 -14.52
CA LYS A 91 3.42 -1.30 -15.61
C LYS A 91 2.05 -0.86 -15.13
N GLY A 92 1.70 0.40 -15.38
CA GLY A 92 0.60 1.05 -14.66
C GLY A 92 -0.74 0.35 -14.74
N ASP A 93 -1.04 -0.26 -15.88
CA ASP A 93 -2.25 -1.06 -16.03
C ASP A 93 -2.22 -2.27 -15.10
N LEU A 94 -1.14 -3.05 -15.06
CA LEU A 94 -1.05 -4.25 -14.21
C LEU A 94 -1.11 -3.91 -12.73
N THR A 95 -0.44 -2.83 -12.31
CA THR A 95 -0.49 -2.40 -10.91
C THR A 95 -1.90 -1.99 -10.52
N LEU A 96 -2.63 -1.27 -11.39
CA LEU A 96 -4.04 -0.95 -11.15
C LEU A 96 -4.91 -2.20 -11.03
N HIS A 97 -4.70 -3.22 -11.87
CA HIS A 97 -5.42 -4.49 -11.77
C HIS A 97 -5.15 -5.21 -10.44
N ILE A 98 -3.91 -5.23 -9.98
CA ILE A 98 -3.54 -5.80 -8.68
C ILE A 98 -4.21 -5.03 -7.55
N LEU A 99 -4.12 -3.69 -7.56
CA LEU A 99 -4.73 -2.84 -6.53
C LEU A 99 -6.25 -2.99 -6.48
N ALA A 100 -6.90 -3.17 -7.63
CA ALA A 100 -8.34 -3.44 -7.72
C ALA A 100 -8.71 -4.83 -7.19
N ALA A 101 -7.83 -5.83 -7.33
CA ALA A 101 -8.07 -7.18 -6.82
C ALA A 101 -7.97 -7.22 -5.29
N VAL A 102 -7.00 -6.56 -4.67
CA VAL A 102 -6.70 -6.71 -3.23
C VAL A 102 -7.64 -5.86 -2.36
N THR A 103 -8.83 -6.40 -2.08
CA THR A 103 -9.92 -5.72 -1.35
C THR A 103 -9.76 -5.68 0.18
N GLN A 104 -8.78 -6.40 0.72
CA GLN A 104 -8.62 -6.66 2.15
C GLN A 104 -7.38 -5.97 2.74
N LEU A 105 -6.83 -5.01 1.99
CA LEU A 105 -5.57 -4.35 2.24
C LEU A 105 -5.62 -3.44 3.46
N HIS A 106 -4.61 -3.53 4.31
CA HIS A 106 -4.41 -2.68 5.50
C HIS A 106 -3.24 -1.74 5.33
N THR A 107 -2.18 -2.19 4.65
CA THR A 107 -0.97 -1.41 4.40
C THR A 107 -0.61 -1.47 2.92
N LEU A 108 -0.53 -0.31 2.30
CA LEU A 108 -0.05 -0.14 0.92
C LEU A 108 1.30 0.58 0.95
N ILE A 109 2.32 -0.05 0.41
CA ILE A 109 3.63 0.55 0.19
C ILE A 109 3.88 0.58 -1.31
N MET A 110 4.09 1.77 -1.84
CA MET A 110 4.43 1.96 -3.24
C MET A 110 5.78 2.66 -3.34
N ARG A 111 6.64 2.21 -4.24
CA ARG A 111 7.97 2.79 -4.43
C ARG A 111 8.25 3.02 -5.90
N ASN A 112 8.40 4.28 -6.29
CA ASN A 112 8.63 4.64 -7.68
C ASN A 112 10.04 5.16 -7.93
N SER A 113 10.93 4.33 -8.47
CA SER A 113 12.29 4.77 -8.82
C SER A 113 12.35 5.65 -10.08
N TYR A 114 11.23 5.81 -10.81
CA TYR A 114 11.20 6.38 -12.16
C TYR A 114 10.25 7.59 -12.26
N SER A 115 10.79 8.73 -12.67
CA SER A 115 10.18 10.06 -12.60
C SER A 115 9.03 10.36 -13.56
N ARG A 116 8.59 9.40 -14.38
CA ARG A 116 7.65 9.66 -15.51
C ARG A 116 6.35 8.87 -15.46
N ILE A 117 6.09 8.21 -14.35
CA ILE A 117 4.98 7.29 -14.24
C ILE A 117 3.85 7.97 -13.45
N PRO A 118 2.63 8.06 -14.01
CA PRO A 118 1.50 8.70 -13.36
C PRO A 118 1.07 7.94 -12.11
N PHE A 119 0.77 8.68 -11.05
CA PHE A 119 0.27 8.12 -9.79
C PHE A 119 -1.18 7.63 -9.94
N PRO A 120 -1.55 6.43 -9.42
CA PRO A 120 -2.90 5.87 -9.54
C PRO A 120 -3.93 6.52 -8.60
N HIS A 121 -4.11 7.83 -8.71
CA HIS A 121 -5.04 8.59 -7.88
C HIS A 121 -6.51 8.14 -7.99
N ASP A 122 -6.87 7.53 -9.11
CA ASP A 122 -8.21 6.99 -9.35
C ASP A 122 -8.42 5.55 -8.89
N SER A 123 -7.41 4.92 -8.29
CA SER A 123 -7.55 3.57 -7.77
C SER A 123 -8.56 3.50 -6.63
N SER A 124 -9.46 2.51 -6.72
CA SER A 124 -10.42 2.18 -5.65
C SER A 124 -9.74 1.69 -4.37
N VAL A 125 -8.45 1.32 -4.42
CA VAL A 125 -7.69 0.86 -3.25
C VAL A 125 -7.69 1.89 -2.13
N PHE A 126 -7.68 3.18 -2.47
CA PHE A 126 -7.70 4.25 -1.48
C PHE A 126 -9.04 4.35 -0.77
N ALA A 127 -10.14 3.88 -1.37
CA ALA A 127 -11.46 3.87 -0.75
C ALA A 127 -11.71 2.63 0.15
N LEU A 128 -10.72 1.76 0.34
CA LEU A 128 -10.90 0.55 1.12
C LEU A 128 -11.09 0.87 2.62
N PRO A 129 -12.15 0.33 3.26
CA PRO A 129 -12.40 0.58 4.69
C PRO A 129 -11.37 -0.07 5.62
N THR A 130 -10.60 -1.02 5.10
CA THR A 130 -9.53 -1.70 5.83
C THR A 130 -8.19 -0.99 5.73
N LEU A 131 -8.01 -0.06 4.78
CA LEU A 131 -6.73 0.57 4.54
C LEU A 131 -6.40 1.57 5.65
N ARG A 132 -5.35 1.26 6.43
CA ARG A 132 -4.92 2.07 7.59
C ARG A 132 -3.62 2.81 7.35
N ARG A 133 -2.73 2.27 6.52
CA ARG A 133 -1.41 2.84 6.26
C ARG A 133 -1.11 2.92 4.79
N VAL A 134 -0.63 4.07 4.33
CA VAL A 134 -0.11 4.29 2.99
C VAL A 134 1.29 4.86 3.09
N GLU A 135 2.23 4.23 2.37
CA GLU A 135 3.61 4.69 2.26
C GLU A 135 3.96 4.89 0.79
N LEU A 136 4.31 6.12 0.44
CA LEU A 136 4.72 6.51 -0.91
C LEU A 136 6.20 6.90 -0.87
N ASN A 137 7.02 6.17 -1.62
CA ASN A 137 8.45 6.42 -1.71
C ASN A 137 8.84 6.81 -3.15
N TYR A 138 9.63 7.88 -3.28
CA TYR A 138 10.24 8.33 -4.53
C TYR A 138 9.24 8.76 -5.62
N PHE A 139 8.02 9.17 -5.25
CA PHE A 139 7.02 9.56 -6.25
C PHE A 139 7.24 10.96 -6.81
N HIS A 140 7.11 11.06 -8.13
CA HIS A 140 7.05 12.31 -8.86
C HIS A 140 5.63 12.51 -9.37
N PHE A 141 4.90 13.43 -8.75
CA PHE A 141 3.56 13.80 -9.17
C PHE A 141 3.64 14.81 -10.30
N LEU A 142 2.82 14.60 -11.33
CA LEU A 142 2.63 15.59 -12.39
C LEU A 142 1.82 16.78 -11.86
N ARG A 143 0.91 16.52 -10.91
CA ARG A 143 0.00 17.51 -10.35
C ARG A 143 -0.25 17.24 -8.85
N PRO A 144 -0.26 18.26 -7.97
CA PRO A 144 -0.56 18.07 -6.55
C PRO A 144 -1.93 17.42 -6.28
N GLN A 145 -2.89 17.65 -7.17
CA GLN A 145 -4.26 17.15 -7.04
C GLN A 145 -4.37 15.63 -7.13
N GLU A 146 -3.37 14.95 -7.69
CA GLU A 146 -3.34 13.47 -7.79
C GLU A 146 -3.26 12.84 -6.40
N LEU A 147 -2.40 13.34 -5.52
CA LEU A 147 -2.36 12.85 -4.14
C LEU A 147 -3.64 13.24 -3.38
N HIS A 148 -4.10 14.48 -3.55
CA HIS A 148 -5.30 14.98 -2.88
C HIS A 148 -6.55 14.12 -3.19
N SER A 149 -6.78 13.83 -4.47
CA SER A 149 -7.94 13.04 -4.92
C SER A 149 -7.91 11.59 -4.43
N ALA A 150 -6.72 11.00 -4.25
CA ALA A 150 -6.58 9.72 -3.58
C ALA A 150 -6.91 9.81 -2.08
N LEU A 151 -6.41 10.84 -1.40
CA LEU A 151 -6.57 10.99 0.05
C LEU A 151 -8.01 11.30 0.46
N ILE A 152 -8.77 12.08 -0.33
CA ILE A 152 -10.20 12.32 -0.06
C ILE A 152 -10.98 10.99 -0.01
N LYS A 153 -10.59 9.99 -0.79
CA LYS A 153 -11.23 8.67 -0.79
C LYS A 153 -10.86 7.84 0.44
N ALA A 154 -9.73 8.14 1.08
CA ALA A 154 -9.09 7.32 2.10
C ALA A 154 -9.58 7.57 3.53
N ILE A 155 -10.90 7.59 3.73
CA ILE A 155 -11.55 7.98 5.00
C ILE A 155 -11.04 7.17 6.22
N SER A 156 -10.64 5.90 6.02
CA SER A 156 -10.18 5.00 7.09
C SER A 156 -8.66 5.06 7.36
N LEU A 157 -7.93 5.90 6.61
CA LEU A 157 -6.49 6.02 6.69
C LEU A 157 -6.05 6.67 8.00
N GLU A 158 -5.14 6.00 8.70
CA GLU A 158 -4.61 6.45 10.00
C GLU A 158 -3.17 6.94 9.89
N GLU A 159 -2.39 6.40 8.95
CA GLU A 159 -0.98 6.74 8.79
C GLU A 159 -0.63 6.98 7.31
N LEU A 160 -0.01 8.14 7.05
CA LEU A 160 0.54 8.49 5.75
C LEU A 160 2.04 8.75 5.88
N VAL A 161 2.84 8.02 5.11
CA VAL A 161 4.30 8.17 5.06
C VAL A 161 4.70 8.59 3.65
N LEU A 162 5.37 9.73 3.55
CA LEU A 162 5.83 10.32 2.30
C LEU A 162 7.35 10.47 2.34
N PHE A 163 8.05 9.84 1.40
CA PHE A 163 9.50 9.85 1.31
C PHE A 163 9.99 10.23 -0.10
N ASP A 164 10.86 11.24 -0.19
CA ASP A 164 11.41 11.79 -1.45
C ASP A 164 10.33 12.02 -2.51
N ILE A 165 9.31 12.78 -2.13
CA ILE A 165 8.20 13.14 -2.99
C ILE A 165 8.51 14.43 -3.73
N ARG A 166 8.22 14.49 -5.02
CA ARG A 166 8.39 15.68 -5.85
C ARG A 166 7.12 15.98 -6.60
N CYS A 167 6.75 17.25 -6.69
CA CYS A 167 5.78 17.71 -7.68
C CYS A 167 6.52 18.43 -8.79
N LEU A 168 6.26 18.06 -10.04
CA LEU A 168 6.73 18.80 -11.19
C LEU A 168 5.76 19.97 -11.39
N ASP A 169 6.07 21.13 -10.82
CA ASP A 169 5.36 22.36 -11.18
C ASP A 169 5.76 22.72 -12.62
N GLU A 170 4.95 22.29 -13.58
CA GLU A 170 5.00 22.88 -14.91
C GLU A 170 4.43 24.31 -14.80
N THR A 171 5.33 25.27 -14.62
CA THR A 171 5.17 26.73 -14.77
C THR A 171 4.88 27.57 -13.52
N GLU A 172 5.75 28.55 -13.29
CA GLU A 172 5.61 29.69 -12.35
C GLU A 172 4.43 30.65 -12.69
N ASN A 173 3.39 30.24 -13.43
CA ASN A 173 2.38 31.19 -13.93
C ASN A 173 0.94 30.68 -14.08
N THR A 174 0.57 29.53 -13.54
CA THR A 174 -0.86 29.18 -13.46
C THR A 174 -1.46 29.75 -12.18
N THR A 175 -2.16 30.87 -12.32
CA THR A 175 -3.14 31.32 -11.32
C THR A 175 -4.17 30.19 -11.18
N PHE A 176 -4.10 29.48 -10.06
CA PHE A 176 -5.02 28.39 -9.77
C PHE A 176 -6.43 28.96 -9.58
N PRO A 177 -7.49 28.32 -10.10
CA PRO A 177 -8.82 28.66 -9.67
C PRO A 177 -8.87 28.42 -8.16
N ALA A 178 -9.32 29.45 -7.42
CA ALA A 178 -9.63 29.31 -6.01
C ALA A 178 -10.50 28.05 -5.85
N ILE A 179 -10.07 27.15 -4.97
CA ILE A 179 -10.92 26.04 -4.56
C ILE A 179 -12.14 26.71 -3.95
N ASP A 180 -13.28 26.68 -4.66
CA ASP A 180 -14.55 27.11 -4.11
C ASP A 180 -14.73 26.39 -2.77
N GLU A 181 -14.86 27.17 -1.69
CA GLU A 181 -15.10 26.74 -0.31
C GLU A 181 -16.49 26.09 -0.13
N GLN A 182 -16.88 25.18 -1.04
CA GLN A 182 -18.16 24.46 -1.01
C GLN A 182 -18.02 22.94 -0.98
N VAL A 183 -16.83 22.40 -0.72
CA VAL A 183 -16.73 21.00 -0.28
C VAL A 183 -16.88 20.98 1.24
N GLY A 184 -18.05 20.54 1.70
CA GLY A 184 -18.39 20.41 3.12
C GLY A 184 -17.24 19.80 3.91
N SER A 185 -16.90 20.47 5.00
CA SER A 185 -15.64 20.36 5.73
C SER A 185 -15.51 19.09 6.60
N ASP A 186 -16.09 17.96 6.18
CA ASP A 186 -16.35 16.81 7.07
C ASP A 186 -15.93 15.44 6.49
N GLY A 187 -15.28 15.40 5.33
CA GLY A 187 -15.02 14.15 4.58
C GLY A 187 -13.56 13.67 4.48
N GLY A 188 -12.58 14.43 4.98
CA GLY A 188 -11.16 14.10 4.84
C GLY A 188 -10.69 12.92 5.71
N PRO A 189 -9.57 12.26 5.36
CA PRO A 189 -8.99 11.19 6.18
C PRO A 189 -8.59 11.71 7.55
N ARG A 190 -9.00 11.01 8.63
CA ARG A 190 -8.59 11.33 10.00
C ARG A 190 -7.23 10.72 10.31
N LEU A 191 -6.17 11.32 9.75
CA LEU A 191 -4.80 10.89 9.95
C LEU A 191 -4.37 11.05 11.42
N LYS A 192 -3.90 9.97 12.03
CA LYS A 192 -3.24 9.99 13.35
C LYS A 192 -1.76 10.33 13.22
N SER A 193 -1.11 9.84 12.16
CA SER A 193 0.33 10.00 11.93
C SER A 193 0.62 10.46 10.50
N LEU A 194 1.47 11.48 10.40
CA LEU A 194 2.00 11.98 9.13
C LEU A 194 3.53 12.08 9.24
N VAL A 195 4.22 11.34 8.37
CA VAL A 195 5.68 11.34 8.26
C VAL A 195 6.07 11.92 6.92
N LEU A 196 6.81 13.03 6.95
CA LEU A 196 7.32 13.70 5.75
C LEU A 196 8.85 13.66 5.77
N ASN A 197 9.44 13.12 4.71
CA ASN A 197 10.88 13.08 4.52
C ASN A 197 11.22 13.51 3.09
N ARG A 198 12.02 14.58 2.94
CA ARG A 198 12.45 15.12 1.63
C ARG A 198 11.30 15.38 0.65
N VAL A 199 10.19 15.93 1.15
CA VAL A 199 9.02 16.26 0.34
C VAL A 199 9.17 17.66 -0.27
N ARG A 200 9.15 17.73 -1.60
CA ARG A 200 9.18 18.96 -2.40
C ARG A 200 7.88 19.07 -3.19
N CYS A 201 6.81 19.40 -2.49
CA CYS A 201 5.55 19.82 -3.08
C CYS A 201 5.28 21.23 -2.54
N GLY A 202 4.80 22.15 -3.38
CA GLY A 202 4.44 23.51 -2.94
C GLY A 202 3.44 23.51 -1.78
N GLN A 203 3.07 24.70 -1.28
CA GLN A 203 2.12 24.89 -0.17
C GLN A 203 0.83 24.05 -0.29
N HIS A 204 0.42 23.73 -1.51
CA HIS A 204 -0.75 22.92 -1.85
C HIS A 204 -0.82 21.51 -1.26
N LEU A 205 0.31 20.87 -0.93
CA LEU A 205 0.27 19.56 -0.26
C LEU A 205 -0.26 19.67 1.18
N VAL A 206 0.11 20.75 1.85
CA VAL A 206 -0.31 21.04 3.23
C VAL A 206 -1.77 21.46 3.25
N GLU A 207 -2.25 22.14 2.21
CA GLU A 207 -3.66 22.51 2.04
C GLU A 207 -4.53 21.29 1.67
N ALA A 208 -4.01 20.37 0.86
CA ALA A 208 -4.69 19.13 0.46
C ALA A 208 -4.82 18.13 1.61
N LEU A 209 -3.85 18.12 2.53
CA LEU A 209 -3.97 17.41 3.77
C LEU A 209 -4.84 18.29 4.68
N ASP A 210 -6.13 17.99 4.82
CA ASP A 210 -6.96 18.66 5.81
C ASP A 210 -6.56 18.17 7.22
N ILE A 211 -5.41 18.65 7.72
CA ILE A 211 -4.68 18.20 8.94
C ILE A 211 -5.42 18.65 10.22
N ARG A 212 -6.76 18.63 10.24
CA ARG A 212 -7.53 19.04 11.42
C ARG A 212 -7.47 18.04 12.58
N HIS A 213 -7.03 16.80 12.33
CA HIS A 213 -7.04 15.70 13.30
C HIS A 213 -5.68 15.04 13.55
N LEU A 214 -4.58 15.68 13.14
CA LEU A 214 -3.26 15.07 13.23
C LEU A 214 -2.75 15.03 14.66
N GLU A 215 -2.54 13.81 15.17
CA GLU A 215 -1.99 13.58 16.51
C GLU A 215 -0.45 13.71 16.52
N SER A 216 0.22 13.39 15.40
CA SER A 216 1.68 13.46 15.31
C SER A 216 2.18 13.85 13.91
N LEU A 217 3.10 14.81 13.86
CA LEU A 217 3.83 15.24 12.65
C LEU A 217 5.32 14.98 12.84
N THR A 218 5.92 14.17 11.97
CA THR A 218 7.38 13.98 11.95
C THR A 218 7.96 14.57 10.67
N LEU A 219 8.82 15.59 10.83
CA LEU A 219 9.59 16.20 9.75
C LEU A 219 11.03 15.71 9.84
N SER A 220 11.48 14.94 8.86
CA SER A 220 12.90 14.58 8.71
C SER A 220 13.53 15.47 7.66
N ALA A 221 14.57 16.21 8.05
CA ALA A 221 15.41 17.01 7.16
C ALA A 221 16.24 16.16 6.19
#